data_AF-A0A1F7BKE1-F1
#
_entry.id   AF-A0A1F7BKE1-F1
#
_cell.length_a   1.000
_cell.length_b   1.000
_cell.length_c   1.000
_cell.angle_alpha   90.00
_cell.angle_beta   90.00
_cell.angle_gamma   90.00
#
_symmetry.space_group_name_H-M   'P 1'
#
loop_
_entity.id
_entity.type
_entity.pdbx_description
1 polymer ?
#
loop_
_entity_poly.entity_id
_entity_poly.type
_entity_poly.pdbx_seq_one_letter_code
_entity_poly.pdbx_strand_id
1 'polypeptide(L)'
;MAKLPTIAEVRKMSVEDLRTEVAIIRRQAAEVRLSVELSKEKDTSKMKKLRKHLAQLLTVLQEKGSEGEKAAPKKPANSLSKKAKASKIPAQS
;
A
#
# COMPACT_ATOMS: atom_id res chain seq x y z
N MET A 1 -5.73 16.76 13.55
CA MET A 1 -4.88 16.24 12.44
C MET A 1 -4.66 17.39 11.49
N ALA A 2 -3.42 17.65 11.11
CA ALA A 2 -3.12 18.59 10.03
C ALA A 2 -3.84 18.15 8.75
N LYS A 3 -4.21 19.12 7.92
CA LYS A 3 -4.89 18.88 6.65
C LYS A 3 -3.98 18.01 5.77
N LEU A 4 -4.47 16.86 5.34
CA LEU A 4 -3.76 16.03 4.36
C LEU A 4 -3.61 16.83 3.05
N PRO A 5 -2.43 16.83 2.42
CA PRO A 5 -2.24 17.53 1.17
C PRO A 5 -3.15 16.95 0.10
N THR A 6 -3.68 17.84 -0.74
CA THR A 6 -4.51 17.50 -1.90
C THR A 6 -3.67 16.81 -2.97
N ILE A 7 -4.33 16.08 -3.87
CA ILE A 7 -3.62 15.38 -4.96
C ILE A 7 -2.80 16.34 -5.85
N ALA A 8 -3.25 17.59 -6.00
CA ALA A 8 -2.54 18.61 -6.75
C ALA A 8 -1.23 19.03 -6.07
N GLU A 9 -1.22 19.09 -4.74
CA GLU A 9 -0.01 19.37 -3.96
C GLU A 9 0.94 18.19 -4.00
N VAL A 10 0.42 16.96 -3.83
CA VAL A 10 1.20 15.72 -3.91
C VAL A 10 1.93 15.60 -5.25
N ARG A 11 1.29 15.95 -6.38
CA ARG A 11 1.94 15.91 -7.70
C ARG A 11 3.10 16.90 -7.85
N LYS A 12 3.06 18.03 -7.14
CA LYS A 12 4.10 19.06 -7.17
C LYS A 12 5.32 18.73 -6.30
N MET A 13 5.19 17.82 -5.33
CA MET A 13 6.28 17.41 -4.44
C MET A 13 7.43 16.73 -5.20
N SER A 14 8.67 16.84 -4.71
CA SER A 14 9.79 16.10 -5.28
C SER A 14 9.66 14.60 -5.00
N VAL A 15 10.40 13.76 -5.74
CA VAL A 15 10.40 12.29 -5.51
C VAL A 15 10.93 11.95 -4.12
N GLU A 16 11.91 12.71 -3.61
CA GLU A 16 12.49 12.52 -2.28
C GLU A 16 11.49 12.87 -1.18
N ASP A 17 10.78 13.98 -1.35
CA ASP A 17 9.72 14.40 -0.42
C ASP A 17 8.57 13.38 -0.42
N LEU A 18 8.17 12.88 -1.59
CA LEU A 18 7.14 11.85 -1.70
C LEU A 18 7.53 10.56 -0.97
N ARG A 19 8.79 10.13 -1.05
CA ARG A 19 9.30 8.95 -0.33
C ARG A 19 9.26 9.18 1.18
N THR A 20 9.68 10.36 1.62
CA THR A 20 9.67 10.76 3.03
C THR A 20 8.23 10.77 3.56
N GLU A 21 7.31 11.37 2.82
CA GLU A 21 5.90 11.45 3.20
C GLU A 21 5.25 10.05 3.26
N VAL A 22 5.57 9.17 2.31
CA VAL A 22 5.13 7.76 2.36
C VAL A 22 5.58 7.08 3.65
N ALA A 23 6.83 7.30 4.09
CA ALA A 23 7.33 6.71 5.34
C ALA A 23 6.58 7.24 6.57
N ILE A 24 6.33 8.55 6.61
CA ILE A 24 5.57 9.22 7.69
C ILE A 24 4.14 8.67 7.75
N ILE A 25 3.43 8.65 6.62
CA ILE A 25 2.04 8.21 6.57
C ILE A 25 1.92 6.71 6.88
N ARG A 26 2.89 5.88 6.49
CA ARG A 26 2.93 4.45 6.89
C ARG A 26 3.04 4.29 8.40
N ARG A 27 3.92 5.06 9.05
CA ARG A 27 4.06 5.04 10.51
C ARG A 27 2.78 5.50 11.19
N GLN A 28 2.20 6.62 10.76
CA GLN A 28 0.93 7.12 11.31
C GLN A 28 -0.21 6.11 11.12
N ALA A 29 -0.29 5.45 9.97
CA ALA A 29 -1.27 4.40 9.74
C ALA A 29 -1.05 3.21 10.69
N ALA A 30 0.19 2.81 10.97
CA ALA A 30 0.47 1.75 11.94
C ALA A 30 0.07 2.17 13.38
N GLU A 31 0.40 3.39 13.79
CA GLU A 31 0.03 3.92 15.09
C GLU A 31 -1.50 4.00 15.26
N VAL A 32 -2.22 4.52 14.27
CA VAL A 32 -3.70 4.56 14.30
C VAL A 32 -4.28 3.15 14.31
N ARG A 33 -3.66 2.18 13.62
CA ARG A 33 -4.11 0.78 13.64
C ARG A 33 -4.05 0.22 15.06
N LEU A 34 -2.90 0.39 15.72
CA LEU A 34 -2.69 -0.06 17.09
C LEU A 34 -3.67 0.65 18.04
N SER A 35 -3.89 1.96 17.89
CA SER A 35 -4.83 2.70 18.72
C SER A 35 -6.28 2.26 18.53
N VAL A 36 -6.69 1.87 17.32
CA VAL A 36 -8.01 1.28 17.04
C VAL A 36 -8.12 -0.11 17.64
N GLU A 37 -7.12 -0.97 17.48
CA GLU A 37 -7.08 -2.32 18.06
C GLU A 37 -7.12 -2.28 19.59
N LEU A 38 -6.43 -1.32 20.22
CA LEU A 38 -6.45 -1.07 21.65
C LEU A 38 -7.70 -0.31 22.14
N SER A 39 -8.68 -0.04 21.26
CA SER A 39 -9.91 0.71 21.55
C SER A 39 -9.70 2.12 22.11
N LYS A 40 -8.49 2.68 21.95
CA LYS A 40 -8.12 4.05 22.35
C LYS A 40 -8.64 5.08 21.36
N GLU A 41 -8.78 4.70 20.09
CA GLU A 41 -9.22 5.57 19.00
C GLU A 41 -10.55 5.04 18.42
N LYS A 42 -11.65 5.79 18.60
CA LYS A 42 -12.98 5.42 18.08
C LYS A 42 -13.17 5.79 16.61
N ASP A 43 -12.34 6.70 16.09
CA ASP A 43 -12.50 7.23 14.74
C ASP A 43 -11.77 6.36 13.70
N THR A 44 -12.45 5.28 13.29
CA THR A 44 -12.00 4.39 12.21
C THR A 44 -11.93 5.09 10.83
N SER A 45 -12.52 6.28 10.69
CA SER A 45 -12.47 7.06 9.46
C SER A 45 -11.08 7.65 9.21
N LYS A 46 -10.33 7.95 10.28
CA LYS A 46 -8.92 8.40 10.17
C LYS A 46 -8.06 7.38 9.46
N MET A 47 -8.20 6.12 9.83
CA MET A 47 -7.53 5.00 9.17
C MET A 47 -7.87 4.92 7.67
N LYS A 48 -9.15 5.11 7.31
CA LYS A 48 -9.57 5.10 5.90
C LYS A 48 -8.94 6.26 5.12
N LYS A 49 -8.88 7.46 5.70
CA LYS A 49 -8.27 8.65 5.07
C LYS A 49 -6.77 8.45 4.86
N LEU A 50 -6.05 7.97 5.88
CA LEU A 50 -4.61 7.70 5.78
C LEU A 50 -4.30 6.64 4.71
N ARG A 51 -5.08 5.56 4.63
CA ARG A 51 -4.91 4.53 3.59
C ARG A 51 -5.13 5.09 2.18
N LYS A 52 -6.17 5.90 1.98
CA LYS A 52 -6.42 6.56 0.69
C LYS A 52 -5.27 7.49 0.31
N HIS A 53 -4.78 8.27 1.26
CA HIS A 53 -3.67 9.18 1.01
C HIS A 53 -2.37 8.45 0.69
N LEU A 54 -2.07 7.38 1.42
CA LEU A 54 -0.92 6.51 1.13
C LEU A 54 -0.99 5.95 -0.30
N ALA A 55 -2.17 5.49 -0.73
CA ALA A 55 -2.37 4.99 -2.09
C ALA A 55 -2.09 6.09 -3.14
N GLN A 56 -2.56 7.32 -2.90
CA GLN A 56 -2.29 8.46 -3.79
C GLN A 56 -0.80 8.77 -3.91
N LEU A 57 -0.08 8.81 -2.79
CA LEU A 57 1.37 9.03 -2.78
C LEU A 57 2.12 7.95 -3.56
N LEU A 58 1.76 6.68 -3.36
CA LEU A 58 2.37 5.55 -4.08
C LEU A 58 2.07 5.60 -5.58
N THR A 59 0.83 5.95 -5.97
CA THR A 59 0.47 6.11 -7.38
C THR A 59 1.29 7.22 -8.02
N VAL A 60 1.39 8.40 -7.41
CA VAL A 60 2.16 9.52 -7.96
C VAL A 60 3.65 9.19 -8.01
N LEU A 61 4.20 8.50 -7.01
CA LEU A 61 5.58 8.04 -7.03
C LEU A 61 5.83 7.06 -8.18
N GLN A 62 4.88 6.15 -8.42
CA GLN A 62 4.94 5.24 -9.55
C GLN A 62 4.81 5.98 -10.89
N GLU A 63 3.88 6.93 -11.02
CA GLU A 63 3.74 7.78 -12.21
C GLU A 63 5.06 8.50 -12.52
N LYS A 64 5.68 9.13 -11.52
CA LYS A 64 6.98 9.83 -11.69
C LYS A 64 8.13 8.89 -12.04
N GLY A 65 8.14 7.67 -11.51
CA GLY A 65 9.11 6.65 -11.92
C GLY A 65 8.88 6.13 -13.34
N SER A 66 7.61 5.99 -13.73
CA SER A 66 7.19 5.49 -15.06
C SER A 66 7.34 6.53 -16.16
N GLU A 67 7.28 7.83 -15.84
CA GLU A 67 7.57 8.90 -16.79
C GLU A 67 9.07 8.93 -17.18
N GLY A 68 9.95 8.44 -16.31
CA GLY A 68 11.36 8.16 -16.64
C GLY A 68 11.57 6.85 -17.40
N GLU A 69 10.72 5.85 -17.17
CA GLU A 69 10.74 4.55 -17.85
C GLU A 69 9.46 4.31 -18.66
N LYS A 70 9.37 4.90 -19.86
CA LYS A 70 8.50 4.37 -20.93
C LYS A 70 9.01 3.01 -21.45
N ALA A 71 9.27 2.01 -20.59
CA ALA A 71 9.63 0.66 -21.03
C ALA A 71 9.70 -0.37 -19.87
N ALA A 72 8.57 -0.84 -19.35
CA ALA A 72 8.44 -2.25 -18.97
C ALA A 72 7.01 -2.59 -18.51
N PRO A 73 6.29 -3.49 -19.21
CA PRO A 73 5.07 -4.06 -18.66
C PRO A 73 5.44 -4.94 -17.46
N LYS A 74 5.04 -4.53 -16.25
CA LYS A 74 5.05 -5.43 -15.09
C LYS A 74 4.07 -6.58 -15.41
N LYS A 75 4.64 -7.74 -15.73
CA LYS A 75 3.93 -9.00 -16.01
C LYS A 75 2.80 -9.19 -14.98
N PRO A 76 1.58 -9.57 -15.40
CA PRO A 76 0.55 -9.95 -14.46
C PRO A 76 1.07 -11.15 -13.68
N ALA A 77 1.06 -11.04 -12.34
CA ALA A 77 1.31 -12.17 -11.45
C ALA A 77 0.30 -13.25 -11.81
N ASN A 78 0.78 -14.25 -12.55
CA ASN A 78 -0.02 -15.32 -13.09
C ASN A 78 -0.70 -16.05 -11.92
N SER A 79 -2.00 -16.22 -12.08
CA SER A 79 -2.87 -17.04 -11.26
C SER A 79 -2.27 -18.43 -11.04
N LEU A 80 -1.93 -18.79 -9.80
CA LEU A 80 -1.81 -20.20 -9.42
C LEU A 80 -3.22 -20.73 -9.12
N SER A 81 -3.77 -21.23 -10.21
CA SER A 81 -4.92 -22.09 -10.36
C SER A 81 -4.98 -23.25 -9.36
N LYS A 82 -6.17 -23.40 -8.79
CA LYS A 82 -6.89 -24.63 -8.43
C LYS A 82 -6.18 -25.99 -8.73
N LYS A 83 -6.11 -26.82 -7.67
CA LYS A 83 -6.54 -28.24 -7.59
C LYS A 83 -5.81 -29.29 -8.47
N ALA A 84 -4.94 -30.09 -7.84
CA ALA A 84 -4.56 -31.48 -8.19
C ALA A 84 -3.57 -31.95 -7.11
N LYS A 85 -3.54 -33.16 -6.55
CA LYS A 85 -4.28 -34.42 -6.69
C LYS A 85 -3.87 -35.24 -5.45
N ALA A 86 -4.77 -36.04 -4.89
CA ALA A 86 -4.50 -36.92 -3.75
C ALA A 86 -3.29 -37.83 -4.01
N SER A 87 -2.24 -37.70 -3.20
CA SER A 87 -1.11 -38.63 -3.17
C SER A 87 -1.40 -39.69 -2.12
N LYS A 88 -1.78 -40.86 -2.64
CA LYS A 88 -1.98 -42.13 -1.96
C LYS A 88 -0.71 -42.52 -1.18
N ILE A 89 -0.83 -42.70 0.14
CA ILE A 89 0.22 -43.27 0.99
C ILE A 89 0.19 -44.79 0.78
N PRO A 90 1.26 -45.45 0.29
CA PRO A 90 1.35 -46.90 0.35
C PRO A 90 1.73 -47.32 1.77
N ALA A 91 0.91 -48.17 2.37
CA ALA A 91 1.28 -48.92 3.57
C ALA A 91 2.45 -49.87 3.23
N GLN A 92 3.47 -49.91 4.10
CA GLN A 92 4.43 -51.01 4.10
C GLN A 92 4.20 -51.87 5.34
N SER A 93 4.38 -53.17 5.10
CA SER A 93 4.13 -54.35 5.94
C SER A 93 4.87 -54.37 7.27
#